data_AF-R5VJW5-F1
#
_entry.id   AF-R5VJW5-F1
#
_cell.length_a   1.000
_cell.length_b   1.000
_cell.length_c   1.000
_cell.angle_alpha   90.00
_cell.angle_beta   90.00
_cell.angle_gamma   90.00
#
_symmetry.space_group_name_H-M   'P 1'
#
loop_
_entity.id
_entity.type
_entity.pdbx_description
1 polymer ?
#
loop_
_entity_poly.entity_id
_entity_poly.type
_entity_poly.pdbx_seq_one_letter_code
_entity_poly.pdbx_strand_id
1 'polypeptide(L)'
;MAAGCRFLLWLFHGKKIRYKIWSKAKEKMTRYKIEDCKGVTELCSGPGYMKNWYDKGWFTTYMEKAFEDCMMPLPVGYDAYLRTVFGDYMELPPEKDRVAHHDCVFLDLHEPYTKYRGIYYLTKEAEDGNKRVTK
;
A
#
# COMPACT_ATOMS: atom_id res chain seq x y z
N MET A 1 13.91 -13.84 -5.57
CA MET A 1 12.71 -13.98 -6.43
C MET A 1 12.70 -15.36 -7.07
N ALA A 2 11.61 -16.11 -6.91
CA ALA A 2 11.44 -17.46 -7.47
C ALA A 2 11.44 -17.44 -9.01
N ALA A 3 11.99 -18.48 -9.65
CA ALA A 3 12.13 -18.57 -11.11
C ALA A 3 10.80 -18.37 -11.88
N GLY A 4 9.67 -18.79 -11.30
CA GLY A 4 8.34 -18.60 -11.87
C GLY A 4 7.94 -17.13 -12.07
N CYS A 5 8.30 -16.24 -11.14
CA CYS A 5 7.99 -14.80 -11.29
C CYS A 5 8.76 -14.18 -12.46
N ARG A 6 10.04 -14.57 -12.64
CA ARG A 6 10.85 -14.10 -13.77
C ARG A 6 10.27 -14.58 -15.10
N PHE A 7 9.85 -15.83 -15.16
CA PHE A 7 9.22 -16.40 -16.34
C PHE A 7 7.90 -15.70 -16.70
N LEU A 8 7.03 -15.42 -15.73
CA LEU A 8 5.77 -14.70 -15.96
C LEU A 8 6.01 -13.24 -16.38
N LEU A 9 6.96 -12.55 -15.75
CA LEU A 9 7.32 -11.17 -16.12
C LEU A 9 7.91 -11.08 -17.51
N TRP A 10 8.64 -12.12 -17.95
CA TRP A 10 9.08 -12.29 -19.32
C TRP A 10 7.90 -12.54 -20.25
N LEU A 11 7.05 -13.54 -19.99
CA LEU A 11 5.89 -13.85 -20.84
C LEU A 11 4.95 -12.65 -21.03
N PHE A 12 4.78 -11.83 -19.98
CA PHE A 12 3.96 -10.63 -19.97
C PHE A 12 4.81 -9.35 -19.94
N HIS A 13 5.92 -9.27 -20.68
CA HIS A 13 6.81 -8.10 -20.65
C HIS A 13 6.23 -6.86 -21.36
N GLY A 14 5.31 -7.04 -22.31
CA GLY A 14 4.79 -5.96 -23.15
C GLY A 14 3.81 -5.02 -22.44
N LYS A 15 4.00 -3.70 -22.56
CA LYS A 15 3.12 -2.67 -21.99
C LYS A 15 1.64 -2.87 -22.35
N LYS A 16 1.35 -3.20 -23.62
CA LYS A 16 -0.03 -3.45 -24.11
C LYS A 16 -0.69 -4.65 -23.42
N ILE A 17 0.05 -5.75 -23.23
CA ILE A 17 -0.47 -6.96 -22.61
C ILE A 17 -0.71 -6.73 -21.11
N ARG A 18 0.26 -6.10 -20.42
CA ARG A 18 0.10 -5.72 -19.02
C ARG A 18 -1.11 -4.81 -18.81
N TYR A 19 -1.29 -3.81 -19.67
CA TYR A 19 -2.45 -2.93 -19.63
C TYR A 19 -3.76 -3.69 -19.83
N LYS A 20 -3.82 -4.62 -20.81
CA LYS A 20 -5.01 -5.46 -21.04
C LYS A 20 -5.34 -6.35 -19.84
N ILE A 21 -4.33 -6.97 -19.21
CA ILE A 21 -4.51 -7.78 -18.00
C ILE A 21 -5.03 -6.91 -16.85
N TRP A 22 -4.41 -5.75 -16.61
CA TRP A 22 -4.82 -4.82 -15.57
C TRP A 22 -6.26 -4.31 -15.79
N SER A 23 -6.60 -3.88 -16.99
CA SER A 23 -7.95 -3.40 -17.32
C SER A 23 -9.01 -4.48 -17.11
N LYS A 24 -8.72 -5.72 -17.52
CA LYS A 24 -9.62 -6.86 -17.30
C LYS A 24 -9.76 -7.20 -15.80
N ALA A 25 -8.67 -7.16 -15.04
CA ALA A 25 -8.72 -7.36 -13.60
C ALA A 25 -9.56 -6.26 -12.93
N LYS A 26 -9.32 -5.00 -13.27
CA LYS A 26 -10.09 -3.84 -12.78
C LYS A 26 -11.58 -4.01 -13.05
N GLU A 27 -11.96 -4.29 -14.29
CA GLU A 27 -13.36 -4.53 -14.69
C GLU A 27 -14.03 -5.62 -13.82
N LYS A 28 -13.34 -6.74 -13.58
CA LYS A 28 -13.87 -7.82 -12.75
C LYS A 28 -13.96 -7.44 -11.28
N MET A 29 -12.98 -6.71 -10.76
CA MET A 29 -12.94 -6.30 -9.36
C MET A 29 -13.98 -5.21 -9.05
N THR A 30 -14.28 -4.32 -9.99
CA THR A 30 -15.25 -3.22 -9.82
C THR A 30 -16.64 -3.54 -10.38
N ARG A 31 -16.93 -4.82 -10.65
CA ARG A 31 -18.17 -5.22 -11.35
C ARG A 31 -19.44 -5.02 -10.54
N TYR A 32 -19.33 -4.91 -9.22
CA TYR A 32 -20.47 -4.75 -8.31
C TYR A 32 -20.42 -3.39 -7.64
N LYS A 33 -21.59 -2.74 -7.56
CA LYS A 33 -21.74 -1.53 -6.75
C LYS A 33 -21.65 -1.92 -5.28
N ILE A 34 -21.00 -1.08 -4.48
CA ILE A 34 -20.85 -1.30 -3.03
C ILE A 34 -22.23 -1.38 -2.34
N GLU A 35 -23.19 -0.60 -2.83
CA GLU A 35 -24.59 -0.59 -2.37
C GLU A 35 -25.24 -1.98 -2.40
N ASP A 36 -24.96 -2.77 -3.45
CA ASP A 36 -25.52 -4.10 -3.68
C ASP A 36 -24.76 -5.21 -2.91
N CYS A 37 -23.59 -4.88 -2.35
CA CYS A 37 -22.75 -5.82 -1.63
C CYS A 37 -23.13 -5.87 -0.13
N LYS A 38 -22.86 -7.00 0.52
CA LYS A 38 -22.97 -7.12 1.99
C LYS A 38 -21.84 -6.42 2.73
N GLY A 39 -20.67 -6.31 2.09
CA GLY A 39 -19.46 -5.70 2.63
C GLY A 39 -18.43 -5.50 1.53
N VAL A 40 -17.26 -5.00 1.90
CA VAL A 40 -16.16 -4.65 0.99
C VAL A 40 -14.85 -5.29 1.44
N THR A 41 -13.86 -5.29 0.56
CA THR A 41 -12.50 -5.77 0.84
C THR A 41 -11.47 -4.88 0.14
N GLU A 42 -10.22 -4.98 0.57
CA GLU A 42 -9.09 -4.27 -0.03
C GLU A 42 -8.60 -4.99 -1.29
N LEU A 43 -8.34 -4.21 -2.35
CA LEU A 43 -7.87 -4.72 -3.64
C LEU A 43 -6.41 -4.38 -3.93
N CYS A 44 -5.84 -3.41 -3.22
CA CYS A 44 -4.49 -2.88 -3.44
C CYS A 44 -3.47 -3.38 -2.42
N SER A 45 -3.84 -4.36 -1.61
CA SER A 45 -3.04 -4.88 -0.50
C SER A 45 -2.57 -6.31 -0.78
N GLY A 46 -1.61 -6.78 0.00
CA GLY A 46 -1.13 -8.16 -0.12
C GLY A 46 -2.24 -9.21 0.08
N PRO A 47 -2.08 -10.46 -0.39
CA PRO A 47 -3.11 -11.50 -0.33
C PRO A 47 -3.66 -11.81 1.08
N GLY A 48 -2.96 -11.42 2.15
CA GLY A 48 -3.47 -11.48 3.52
C GLY A 48 -4.63 -10.52 3.73
N TYR A 49 -4.40 -9.24 3.47
CA TYR A 49 -5.41 -8.18 3.62
C TYR A 49 -6.58 -8.31 2.65
N MET A 50 -6.36 -8.84 1.44
CA MET A 50 -7.44 -9.09 0.47
C MET A 50 -8.48 -10.13 0.94
N LYS A 51 -8.21 -10.85 2.05
CA LYS A 51 -9.16 -11.78 2.67
C LYS A 51 -10.02 -11.12 3.73
N ASN A 52 -9.65 -9.92 4.18
CA ASN A 52 -10.41 -9.22 5.20
C ASN A 52 -11.77 -8.81 4.62
N TRP A 53 -12.79 -8.96 5.45
CA TRP A 53 -14.14 -8.52 5.13
C TRP A 53 -14.47 -7.31 6.00
N TYR A 54 -14.91 -6.24 5.37
CA TYR A 54 -15.25 -4.99 6.03
C TYR A 54 -16.73 -4.68 5.83
N ASP A 55 -17.36 -4.15 6.87
CA ASP A 55 -18.70 -3.62 6.73
C ASP A 55 -18.66 -2.39 5.82
N LYS A 56 -19.52 -2.36 4.80
CA LYS A 56 -19.61 -1.19 3.90
C LYS A 56 -20.03 0.08 4.64
N GLY A 57 -20.78 -0.08 5.74
CA GLY A 57 -21.22 0.98 6.64
C GLY A 57 -20.07 1.83 7.16
N TRP A 58 -18.89 1.23 7.37
CA TRP A 58 -17.70 1.91 7.88
C TRP A 58 -17.19 3.03 6.98
N PHE A 59 -17.53 2.97 5.68
CA PHE A 59 -17.06 3.89 4.64
C PHE A 59 -18.18 4.76 4.05
N THR A 60 -19.38 4.75 4.65
CA THR A 60 -20.55 5.49 4.12
C THR A 60 -20.39 7.00 4.18
N THR A 61 -19.69 7.49 5.19
CA THR A 61 -19.37 8.89 5.37
C THR A 61 -18.06 9.01 6.16
N TYR A 62 -17.66 10.24 6.44
CA TYR A 62 -16.52 10.56 7.26
C TYR A 62 -16.94 11.32 8.52
N MET A 63 -16.01 11.37 9.47
CA MET A 63 -16.06 12.22 10.64
C MET A 63 -14.74 13.00 10.73
N GLU A 64 -14.81 14.23 11.22
CA GLU A 64 -13.64 15.06 11.46
C GLU A 64 -12.98 14.69 12.79
N LYS A 65 -11.66 14.48 12.78
CA LYS A 65 -10.87 14.23 13.99
C LYS A 65 -9.68 15.18 14.03
N ALA A 66 -9.41 15.73 15.22
CA ALA A 66 -8.23 16.55 15.43
C ALA A 66 -6.96 15.71 15.23
N PHE A 67 -6.05 16.19 14.39
CA PHE A 67 -4.74 15.63 14.14
C PHE A 67 -3.73 16.76 14.04
N GLU A 68 -2.81 16.81 15.01
CA GLU A 68 -1.86 17.92 15.16
C GLU A 68 -2.57 19.29 15.20
N ASP A 69 -2.32 20.17 14.25
CA ASP A 69 -2.86 21.52 14.14
C ASP A 69 -4.08 21.63 13.20
N CYS A 70 -4.61 20.51 12.71
CA CYS A 70 -5.71 20.50 11.75
C CYS A 70 -6.78 19.44 12.06
N MET A 71 -7.89 19.50 11.32
CA MET A 71 -8.94 18.49 11.34
C MET A 71 -8.76 17.59 10.11
N MET A 72 -8.81 16.29 10.32
CA MET A 72 -8.64 15.28 9.29
C MET A 72 -9.90 14.40 9.18
N PRO A 73 -10.37 14.10 7.95
CA PRO A 73 -11.52 13.23 7.75
C PRO A 73 -11.11 11.77 7.94
N LEU A 74 -11.84 11.05 8.78
CA LEU A 74 -11.71 9.61 8.99
C LEU A 74 -13.02 8.90 8.59
N PRO A 75 -12.97 7.69 8.03
CA PRO A 75 -14.18 6.88 7.86
C PRO A 75 -14.93 6.71 9.18
N VAL A 76 -16.26 6.74 9.18
CA VAL A 76 -17.04 6.58 10.42
C VAL A 76 -16.76 5.28 11.18
N GLY A 77 -16.37 4.22 10.47
CA GLY A 77 -15.96 2.95 11.07
C GLY A 77 -14.45 2.78 11.22
N TYR A 78 -13.66 3.85 11.30
CA TYR A 78 -12.19 3.77 11.33
C TYR A 78 -11.66 2.84 12.42
N ASP A 79 -12.23 2.85 13.63
CA ASP A 79 -11.75 2.03 14.74
C ASP A 79 -11.92 0.53 14.45
N ALA A 80 -13.10 0.14 13.93
CA ALA A 80 -13.38 -1.24 13.56
C ALA A 80 -12.48 -1.70 12.39
N TYR A 81 -12.25 -0.82 11.42
CA TYR A 81 -11.30 -1.06 10.32
C TYR A 81 -9.88 -1.30 10.85
N LEU A 82 -9.34 -0.37 11.66
CA LEU A 82 -7.99 -0.47 12.19
C LEU A 82 -7.80 -1.72 13.06
N ARG A 83 -8.79 -2.07 13.89
CA ARG A 83 -8.77 -3.32 14.67
C ARG A 83 -8.79 -4.57 13.80
N THR A 84 -9.53 -4.56 12.70
CA THR A 84 -9.57 -5.68 11.75
C THR A 84 -8.21 -5.89 11.07
N VAL A 85 -7.53 -4.81 10.71
CA VAL A 85 -6.29 -4.86 9.94
C VAL A 85 -5.05 -5.04 10.82
N PHE A 86 -5.00 -4.35 11.95
CA PHE A 86 -3.79 -4.21 12.78
C PHE A 86 -3.93 -4.82 14.17
N GLY A 87 -5.11 -5.30 14.58
CA GLY A 87 -5.35 -5.78 15.94
C GLY A 87 -5.44 -4.62 16.94
N ASP A 88 -4.75 -4.72 18.08
CA ASP A 88 -4.77 -3.65 19.07
C ASP A 88 -3.81 -2.51 18.69
N TYR A 89 -4.18 -1.77 17.65
CA TYR A 89 -3.34 -0.77 16.99
C TYR A 89 -2.93 0.42 17.87
N MET A 90 -3.55 0.58 19.03
CA MET A 90 -3.22 1.63 20.01
C MET A 90 -2.14 1.19 20.99
N GLU A 91 -1.78 -0.10 21.00
CA GLU A 91 -0.69 -0.64 21.80
C GLU A 91 0.57 -0.80 20.93
N LEU A 92 1.70 -0.29 21.42
CA LEU A 92 2.97 -0.53 20.75
C LEU A 92 3.31 -2.01 20.81
N PRO A 93 3.81 -2.61 19.70
CA PRO A 93 4.28 -3.99 19.75
C PRO A 93 5.44 -4.13 20.76
N PRO A 94 5.74 -5.34 21.23
CA PRO A 94 6.91 -5.60 22.08
C PRO A 94 8.20 -5.06 21.44
N GLU A 95 9.16 -4.59 22.23
CA GLU A 95 10.39 -3.95 21.70
C GLU A 95 11.14 -4.81 20.68
N LYS A 96 11.20 -6.12 20.91
CA LYS A 96 11.81 -7.09 19.98
C LYS A 96 11.16 -7.13 18.60
N ASP A 97 9.89 -6.72 18.52
CA ASP A 97 9.07 -6.73 17.31
C ASP A 97 8.95 -5.32 16.69
N ARG A 98 9.52 -4.28 17.33
CA ARG A 98 9.60 -2.89 16.80
C ARG A 98 10.71 -2.76 15.75
N VAL A 99 10.72 -3.64 14.76
CA VAL A 99 11.70 -3.65 13.67
C VAL A 99 11.04 -3.13 12.40
N ALA A 100 11.73 -2.23 11.68
CA ALA A 100 11.20 -1.68 10.44
C ALA A 100 10.97 -2.79 9.38
N HIS A 101 9.76 -2.87 8.82
CA HIS A 101 9.42 -3.81 7.76
C HIS A 101 9.82 -3.34 6.36
N HIS A 102 10.25 -2.09 6.23
CA HIS A 102 10.70 -1.49 4.97
C HIS A 102 12.17 -1.12 5.06
N ASP A 103 12.90 -1.37 3.97
CA ASP A 103 14.28 -0.94 3.84
C ASP A 103 14.32 0.60 3.77
N CYS A 104 14.95 1.24 4.75
CA CYS A 104 15.21 2.67 4.72
C CYS A 104 16.60 2.91 4.11
N VAL A 105 16.66 3.57 2.95
CA VAL A 105 17.92 3.93 2.29
C VAL A 105 18.62 5.06 3.05
N PHE A 106 17.87 6.11 3.39
CA PHE A 106 18.34 7.29 4.12
C PHE A 106 17.15 8.03 4.75
N LEU A 107 17.32 8.52 5.98
CA LEU A 107 16.31 9.30 6.71
C LEU A 107 16.96 10.56 7.27
N ASP A 108 16.45 11.72 6.89
CA ASP A 108 16.82 13.03 7.42
C ASP A 108 15.54 13.81 7.69
N LEU A 109 15.38 14.28 8.93
CA LEU A 109 14.21 15.02 9.40
C LEU A 109 14.44 16.53 9.44
N HIS A 110 15.64 17.00 9.11
CA HIS A 110 16.03 18.41 9.19
C HIS A 110 16.15 19.07 7.82
N GLU A 111 16.50 18.29 6.80
CA GLU A 111 16.80 18.80 5.48
C GLU A 111 15.81 18.28 4.43
N PRO A 112 15.38 19.13 3.47
CA PRO A 112 14.41 18.72 2.46
C PRO A 112 15.02 17.70 1.50
N TYR A 113 14.19 16.75 1.04
CA TYR A 113 14.64 15.64 0.21
C TYR A 113 15.37 16.07 -1.07
N THR A 114 15.10 17.28 -1.58
CA THR A 114 15.71 17.85 -2.78
C THR A 114 17.22 17.96 -2.72
N LYS A 115 17.81 18.10 -1.52
CA LYS A 115 19.28 18.12 -1.33
C LYS A 115 19.94 16.79 -1.71
N TYR A 116 19.18 15.70 -1.74
CA TYR A 116 19.70 14.35 -2.01
C TYR A 116 19.46 13.87 -3.45
N ARG A 117 19.01 14.75 -4.35
CA ARG A 117 18.77 14.39 -5.77
C ARG A 117 20.09 14.01 -6.44
N GLY A 118 20.15 12.84 -7.05
CA GLY A 118 21.36 12.29 -7.64
C GLY A 118 22.34 11.65 -6.64
N ILE A 119 21.99 11.63 -5.34
CA ILE A 119 22.75 10.97 -4.28
C ILE A 119 22.00 9.72 -3.80
N TYR A 120 20.78 9.89 -3.26
CA TYR A 120 19.97 8.78 -2.73
C TYR A 120 18.78 8.41 -3.63
N TYR A 121 18.34 9.30 -4.52
CA TYR A 121 17.26 9.04 -5.48
C TYR A 121 17.55 9.73 -6.81
N LEU A 122 17.02 9.19 -7.91
CA LEU A 122 17.35 9.61 -9.28
C LEU A 122 18.87 9.60 -9.55
N THR A 123 19.55 8.55 -9.11
CA THR A 123 20.96 8.31 -9.42
C THR A 123 21.10 7.74 -10.83
N LYS A 124 22.25 7.95 -11.47
CA LYS A 124 22.54 7.39 -12.82
C LYS A 124 22.43 5.86 -12.83
N GLU A 125 22.76 5.21 -11.72
CA GLU A 125 22.64 3.75 -11.53
C GLU A 125 21.18 3.27 -11.53
N ALA A 126 20.23 4.11 -11.10
CA ALA A 126 18.81 3.79 -11.13
C ALA A 126 18.20 3.87 -12.55
N GLU A 127 18.81 4.64 -13.46
CA GLU A 127 18.39 4.76 -14.86
C GLU A 127 18.78 3.52 -15.69
N ASP A 128 19.89 2.87 -15.35
CA ASP A 128 20.40 1.67 -16.04
C ASP A 128 19.73 0.35 -15.59
N GLY A 129 18.69 0.44 -14.76
CA GLY A 129 17.75 -0.64 -14.49
C GLY A 129 18.30 -1.83 -13.70
N ASN A 130 19.44 -1.71 -13.02
CA ASN A 130 20.03 -2.84 -12.30
C ASN A 130 20.59 -2.46 -10.93
N LYS A 131 20.15 -3.25 -9.94
CA LYS A 131 20.57 -3.33 -8.53
C LYS A 131 19.95 -2.28 -7.60
N ARG A 132 19.05 -2.78 -6.74
CA ARG A 132 18.80 -2.16 -5.44
C ARG A 132 20.17 -1.94 -4.78
N VAL A 133 20.43 -0.73 -4.31
CA VAL A 133 21.55 -0.45 -3.41
C VAL A 133 21.29 -1.25 -2.13
N THR A 134 21.81 -2.46 -2.05
CA THR A 134 21.91 -3.21 -0.80
C THR A 134 23.24 -2.82 -0.18
N LYS A 135 23.19 -2.27 1.04
CA LYS A 135 24.35 -2.22 1.93
C LYS A 135 24.86 -3.63 2.21
#